data_AF-A0A1Z9NI81-F1
#
_entry.id   AF-A0A1Z9NI81-F1
#
_cell.length_a   1.000
_cell.length_b   1.000
_cell.length_c   1.000
_cell.angle_alpha   90.00
_cell.angle_beta   90.00
_cell.angle_gamma   90.00
#
_symmetry.space_group_name_H-M   'P 1'
#
loop_
_entity.id
_entity.type
_entity.pdbx_description
1 polymer ?
#
loop_
_entity_poly.entity_id
_entity_poly.type
_entity_poly.pdbx_seq_one_letter_code
_entity_poly.pdbx_strand_id
1 'polypeptide(L)'
;MFNNLFLKVISIKGDYDLGLFILRIFIGLLMFLNHGIGKITAGSDRWDRLGHAFTDMIGIEFGSVIFGFLASFAESIGAVFILAGFLTRLSSFLLFFTMFIASLKHFFEGDLSELAIIYALVSIVIIITGPGRHSVDHYILKKID
;
A
#
# COMPACT_ATOMS: atom_id res chain seq x y z
N MET A 1 3.18 25.11 -33.85
CA MET A 1 2.33 24.12 -33.16
C MET A 1 3.12 23.17 -32.24
N PHE A 2 4.33 22.72 -32.62
CA PHE A 2 5.21 21.90 -31.74
C PHE A 2 5.68 22.59 -30.44
N ASN A 3 5.85 23.92 -30.44
CA ASN A 3 6.37 24.66 -29.28
C ASN A 3 5.44 24.60 -28.05
N ASN A 4 4.12 24.62 -28.23
CA ASN A 4 3.19 24.64 -27.11
C ASN A 4 3.06 23.28 -26.42
N LEU A 5 3.25 22.18 -27.14
CA LEU A 5 3.22 20.83 -26.55
C LEU A 5 4.50 20.58 -25.75
N PHE A 6 5.66 20.94 -26.30
CA PHE A 6 6.94 20.84 -25.61
C PHE A 6 6.96 21.69 -24.33
N LEU A 7 6.54 22.96 -24.40
CA LEU A 7 6.42 23.85 -23.24
C LEU A 7 5.44 23.33 -22.18
N LYS A 8 4.39 22.61 -22.58
CA LYS A 8 3.42 22.00 -21.66
C LYS A 8 3.97 20.73 -21.00
N VAL A 9 4.83 19.99 -21.68
CA VAL A 9 5.54 18.81 -21.13
C VAL A 9 6.61 19.22 -20.12
N ILE A 10 7.35 20.31 -20.38
CA ILE A 10 8.35 20.86 -19.44
C ILE A 10 7.75 21.85 -18.42
N SER A 11 6.41 21.96 -18.37
CA SER A 11 5.72 22.83 -17.42
C SER A 11 6.05 22.40 -15.99
N ILE A 12 6.54 23.34 -15.19
CA ILE A 12 6.87 23.14 -13.78
C ILE A 12 5.60 22.94 -12.93
N LYS A 13 4.45 23.42 -13.42
CA LYS A 13 3.15 23.23 -12.77
C LYS A 13 2.49 21.95 -13.27
N GLY A 14 2.40 20.96 -12.38
CA GLY A 14 1.63 19.73 -12.55
C GLY A 14 0.42 19.67 -11.61
N ASP A 15 -0.48 18.72 -11.87
CA ASP A 15 -1.65 18.50 -11.04
C ASP A 15 -1.37 17.44 -9.95
N TYR A 16 -1.03 17.93 -8.75
CA TYR A 16 -0.65 17.10 -7.60
C TYR A 16 -1.73 16.08 -7.24
N ASP A 17 -2.99 16.50 -7.15
CA ASP A 17 -4.07 15.61 -6.74
C ASP A 17 -4.39 14.55 -7.79
N LEU A 18 -4.28 14.90 -9.07
CA LEU A 18 -4.43 13.93 -10.15
C LEU A 18 -3.30 12.90 -10.10
N GLY A 19 -2.08 13.33 -9.82
CA GLY A 19 -0.93 12.44 -9.60
C GLY A 19 -1.17 11.46 -8.45
N LEU A 20 -1.63 11.94 -7.29
CA LEU A 20 -1.98 11.09 -6.15
C LEU A 20 -3.14 10.14 -6.45
N PHE A 21 -4.14 10.59 -7.19
CA PHE A 21 -5.26 9.75 -7.60
C PHE A 21 -4.79 8.56 -8.44
N ILE A 22 -3.98 8.84 -9.48
CA ILE A 22 -3.39 7.81 -10.33
C ILE A 22 -2.54 6.86 -9.49
N LEU A 23 -1.64 7.40 -8.66
CA LEU A 23 -0.76 6.60 -7.80
C LEU A 23 -1.55 5.59 -6.95
N ARG A 24 -2.62 6.05 -6.29
CA ARG A 24 -3.45 5.17 -5.45
C ARG A 24 -4.22 4.14 -6.24
N ILE A 25 -4.79 4.49 -7.39
CA ILE A 25 -5.52 3.52 -8.23
C ILE A 25 -4.59 2.37 -8.62
N PHE A 26 -3.43 2.69 -9.19
CA PHE A 26 -2.54 1.64 -9.70
C PHE A 26 -1.92 0.82 -8.57
N ILE A 27 -1.48 1.45 -7.48
CA ILE A 27 -0.88 0.74 -6.36
C ILE A 27 -1.91 -0.13 -5.63
N GLY A 28 -3.08 0.42 -5.34
CA GLY A 28 -4.15 -0.34 -4.70
C GLY A 28 -4.64 -1.49 -5.57
N LEU A 29 -4.80 -1.28 -6.89
CA LEU A 29 -5.24 -2.32 -7.81
C LEU A 29 -4.19 -3.42 -7.98
N LEU A 30 -2.93 -3.07 -8.22
CA LEU A 30 -1.87 -4.07 -8.40
C LEU A 30 -1.61 -4.85 -7.12
N MET A 31 -1.66 -4.20 -5.96
CA MET A 31 -1.54 -4.87 -4.66
C MET A 31 -2.70 -5.85 -4.44
N PHE A 32 -3.94 -5.40 -4.69
CA PHE A 32 -5.12 -6.25 -4.52
C PHE A 32 -5.10 -7.47 -5.44
N LEU A 33 -4.79 -7.28 -6.74
CA LEU A 33 -4.83 -8.37 -7.71
C LEU A 33 -3.69 -9.37 -7.55
N ASN A 34 -2.47 -8.90 -7.29
CA ASN A 34 -1.29 -9.77 -7.26
C ASN A 34 -1.00 -10.36 -5.88
N HIS A 35 -1.41 -9.69 -4.81
CA HIS A 35 -1.08 -10.09 -3.44
C HIS A 35 -2.33 -10.33 -2.58
N GLY A 36 -3.33 -9.46 -2.67
CA GLY A 36 -4.50 -9.49 -1.78
C GLY A 36 -5.51 -10.61 -2.05
N ILE A 37 -6.03 -10.70 -3.28
CA ILE A 37 -7.26 -11.43 -3.60
C ILE A 37 -7.25 -12.90 -3.14
N GLY A 38 -6.11 -13.57 -3.25
CA GLY A 38 -5.95 -14.97 -2.86
C GLY A 38 -5.47 -15.20 -1.43
N LYS A 39 -5.11 -14.15 -0.67
CA LYS A 39 -4.57 -14.28 0.69
C LYS A 39 -5.65 -14.10 1.76
N ILE A 40 -6.60 -13.19 1.55
CA ILE A 40 -7.64 -12.91 2.56
C ILE A 40 -8.63 -14.06 2.79
N THR A 41 -8.72 -15.02 1.87
CA THR A 41 -9.61 -16.19 1.98
C THR A 41 -8.85 -17.50 2.17
N ALA A 42 -7.52 -17.45 2.35
CA ALA A 42 -6.68 -18.64 2.31
C ALA A 42 -6.68 -19.50 3.59
N GLY A 43 -7.38 -19.07 4.64
CA GLY A 43 -7.49 -19.80 5.90
C GLY A 43 -6.28 -19.66 6.83
N SER A 44 -6.42 -20.23 8.02
CA SER A 44 -5.47 -20.12 9.12
C SER A 44 -4.07 -20.59 8.75
N ASP A 45 -3.94 -21.70 8.02
CA ASP A 45 -2.64 -22.30 7.73
C ASP A 45 -1.77 -21.40 6.84
N ARG A 46 -2.38 -20.65 5.91
CA ARG A 46 -1.64 -19.69 5.10
C ARG A 46 -1.32 -18.43 5.89
N TRP A 47 -2.23 -17.95 6.72
CA TRP A 47 -1.96 -16.80 7.58
C TRP A 47 -0.87 -17.10 8.59
N ASP A 48 -0.84 -18.31 9.15
CA ASP A 48 0.22 -18.76 10.04
C ASP A 48 1.60 -18.60 9.39
N ARG A 49 1.77 -19.17 8.19
CA ARG A 49 3.01 -19.04 7.41
C ARG A 49 3.38 -17.59 7.08
N LEU A 50 2.40 -16.74 6.79
CA LEU A 50 2.63 -15.32 6.51
C LEU A 50 3.07 -14.58 7.79
N GLY A 51 2.47 -14.90 8.92
CA GLY A 51 2.77 -14.29 10.21
C GLY A 51 4.15 -14.63 10.73
N HIS A 52 4.65 -15.84 10.43
CA HIS A 52 6.00 -16.26 10.81
C HIS A 52 7.10 -15.29 10.33
N ALA A 53 6.91 -14.67 9.16
CA ALA A 53 7.82 -13.63 8.68
C ALA A 53 8.02 -12.48 9.69
N PHE A 54 6.99 -12.16 10.47
CA PHE A 54 7.06 -11.13 11.50
C PHE A 54 7.42 -11.71 12.86
N THR A 55 6.73 -12.77 13.30
CA THR A 55 6.89 -13.32 14.65
C THR A 55 8.29 -13.85 14.90
N ASP A 56 8.90 -14.49 13.91
CA ASP A 56 10.26 -15.02 13.99
C ASP A 56 11.30 -13.89 14.11
N MET A 57 11.04 -12.75 13.46
CA MET A 57 11.91 -11.56 13.49
C MET A 57 11.90 -10.86 14.85
N ILE A 58 10.75 -10.83 15.53
CA ILE A 58 10.61 -10.24 16.87
C ILE A 58 10.79 -11.26 17.99
N GLY A 59 10.97 -12.54 17.67
CA GLY A 59 11.26 -13.62 18.63
C GLY A 59 10.06 -14.06 19.46
N ILE A 60 8.84 -14.04 18.91
CA ILE A 60 7.63 -14.56 19.57
C ILE A 60 7.11 -15.81 18.85
N GLU A 61 6.55 -16.76 19.61
CA GLU A 61 6.02 -18.02 19.07
C GLU A 61 4.49 -18.03 18.92
N PHE A 62 3.82 -16.93 19.26
CA PHE A 62 2.36 -16.83 19.23
C PHE A 62 1.89 -15.68 18.34
N GLY A 63 0.63 -15.76 17.90
CA GLY A 63 -0.02 -14.69 17.15
C GLY A 63 0.28 -14.66 15.65
N SER A 64 1.04 -15.62 15.11
CA SER A 64 1.38 -15.72 13.69
C SER A 64 0.14 -15.64 12.80
N VAL A 65 -0.90 -16.43 13.09
CA VAL A 65 -2.19 -16.37 12.36
C VAL A 65 -2.79 -14.96 12.34
N ILE A 66 -2.73 -14.23 13.47
CA ILE A 66 -3.28 -12.86 13.57
C ILE A 66 -2.47 -11.90 12.70
N PHE A 67 -1.14 -11.92 12.80
CA PHE A 67 -0.29 -11.06 12.00
C PHE A 67 -0.37 -11.38 10.51
N GLY A 68 -0.46 -12.64 10.13
CA GLY A 68 -0.65 -13.04 8.74
C GLY A 68 -2.03 -12.68 8.20
N PHE A 69 -3.07 -12.72 9.03
CA PHE A 69 -4.38 -12.18 8.66
C PHE A 69 -4.31 -10.66 8.46
N LEU A 70 -3.64 -9.92 9.35
CA LEU A 70 -3.47 -8.46 9.23
C LEU A 70 -2.68 -8.09 7.97
N ALA A 71 -1.61 -8.83 7.66
CA ALA A 71 -0.87 -8.69 6.41
C ALA A 71 -1.78 -8.93 5.19
N SER A 72 -2.55 -10.02 5.21
CA SER A 72 -3.52 -10.35 4.14
C SER A 72 -4.61 -9.29 4.01
N PHE A 73 -5.08 -8.74 5.13
CA PHE A 73 -6.08 -7.68 5.17
C PHE A 73 -5.53 -6.39 4.55
N ALA A 74 -4.31 -5.99 4.93
CA ALA A 74 -3.64 -4.81 4.41
C ALA A 74 -3.45 -4.88 2.89
N GLU A 75 -3.01 -6.03 2.38
CA GLU A 75 -2.82 -6.26 0.94
C GLU A 75 -4.14 -6.44 0.16
N SER A 76 -5.24 -6.70 0.86
CA SER A 76 -6.57 -6.93 0.26
C SER A 76 -7.50 -5.74 0.46
N ILE A 77 -8.23 -5.73 1.58
CA ILE A 77 -9.22 -4.71 1.89
C ILE A 77 -8.52 -3.36 2.08
N GLY A 78 -7.36 -3.34 2.73
CA GLY A 78 -6.51 -2.15 2.83
C GLY A 78 -6.10 -1.59 1.47
N ALA A 79 -5.75 -2.44 0.51
CA ALA A 79 -5.42 -2.02 -0.85
C ALA A 79 -6.63 -1.42 -1.59
N VAL A 80 -7.83 -1.97 -1.40
CA VAL A 80 -9.08 -1.39 -1.91
C VAL A 80 -9.38 -0.03 -1.25
N PHE A 81 -9.12 0.10 0.05
CA PHE A 81 -9.26 1.37 0.75
C PHE A 81 -8.27 2.43 0.25
N ILE A 82 -7.01 2.05 -0.04
CA ILE A 82 -6.05 2.93 -0.71
C ILE A 82 -6.57 3.36 -2.07
N LEU A 83 -7.05 2.42 -2.90
CA LEU A 83 -7.61 2.69 -4.23
C LEU A 83 -8.75 3.70 -4.17
N ALA A 84 -9.70 3.52 -3.24
CA ALA A 84 -10.82 4.43 -3.04
C ALA A 84 -10.42 5.76 -2.40
N GLY A 85 -9.26 5.81 -1.73
CA GLY A 85 -8.88 6.92 -0.88
C GLY A 85 -9.73 7.03 0.38
N PHE A 86 -10.01 5.89 1.02
CA PHE A 86 -10.73 5.78 2.28
C PHE A 86 -9.76 5.36 3.41
N LEU A 87 -9.81 6.05 4.56
CA LEU A 87 -8.85 5.90 5.65
C LEU A 87 -7.41 5.86 5.14
N THR A 88 -7.10 6.72 4.16
CA THR A 88 -5.96 6.56 3.25
C THR A 88 -4.65 6.39 4.01
N ARG A 89 -4.39 7.26 5.00
CA ARG A 89 -3.14 7.20 5.80
C ARG A 89 -3.03 5.92 6.61
N LEU A 90 -4.12 5.46 7.20
CA LEU A 90 -4.14 4.24 8.01
C LEU A 90 -3.95 3.01 7.11
N SER A 91 -4.70 2.92 6.01
CA SER A 91 -4.60 1.82 5.05
C SER A 91 -3.20 1.73 4.42
N SER A 92 -2.61 2.88 4.04
CA SER A 92 -1.23 2.93 3.55
C SER A 92 -0.20 2.59 4.62
N PHE A 93 -0.42 2.92 5.89
CA PHE A 93 0.47 2.51 6.97
C PHE A 93 0.48 0.99 7.16
N LEU A 94 -0.69 0.35 7.16
CA LEU A 94 -0.79 -1.11 7.25
C LEU A 94 -0.10 -1.80 6.07
N LEU A 95 -0.25 -1.24 4.86
CA LEU A 95 0.42 -1.78 3.68
C LEU A 95 1.94 -1.58 3.74
N PHE A 96 2.39 -0.38 4.14
CA PHE A 96 3.81 -0.09 4.35
C PHE A 96 4.43 -1.10 5.32
N PHE A 97 3.81 -1.31 6.47
CA PHE A 97 4.33 -2.24 7.49
C PHE A 97 4.46 -3.66 6.93
N THR A 98 3.43 -4.13 6.22
CA THR A 98 3.42 -5.47 5.61
C THR A 98 4.56 -5.64 4.59
N MET A 99 4.73 -4.65 3.71
CA MET A 99 5.79 -4.66 2.69
C MET A 99 7.19 -4.46 3.28
N PHE A 100 7.31 -3.72 4.38
CA PHE A 100 8.55 -3.57 5.13
C PHE A 100 9.01 -4.90 5.73
N ILE A 101 8.11 -5.62 6.42
CA ILE A 101 8.42 -6.96 6.94
C ILE A 101 8.76 -7.93 5.81
N ALA A 102 8.02 -7.90 4.70
CA ALA A 102 8.34 -8.73 3.53
C ALA A 102 9.74 -8.41 2.97
N SER A 103 10.10 -7.13 2.85
CA SER A 103 11.42 -6.70 2.38
C SER A 103 12.53 -7.18 3.31
N LEU A 104 12.34 -7.06 4.62
CA LEU A 104 13.29 -7.56 5.62
C LEU A 104 13.45 -9.08 5.57
N LYS A 105 12.35 -9.83 5.40
CA LYS A 105 12.41 -11.28 5.23
C LYS A 105 13.30 -11.67 4.04
N HIS A 106 13.08 -11.07 2.87
CA HIS A 106 13.93 -11.31 1.70
C HIS A 106 15.40 -10.97 1.99
N PHE A 107 15.66 -9.83 2.65
CA PHE A 107 17.01 -9.40 3.00
C PHE A 107 17.74 -10.44 3.87
N PHE A 108 17.06 -11.00 4.88
CA PHE A 108 17.64 -12.05 5.73
C PHE A 108 17.82 -13.39 4.99
N GLU A 109 17.04 -13.65 3.93
CA GLU A 109 17.21 -14.80 3.04
C GLU A 109 18.33 -14.58 1.99
N GLY A 110 19.00 -13.42 2.02
CA GLY A 110 20.10 -13.09 1.10
C GLY A 110 19.62 -12.54 -0.25
N ASP A 111 18.36 -12.11 -0.35
CA ASP A 111 17.74 -11.56 -1.55
C ASP A 111 17.18 -10.14 -1.29
N LEU A 112 16.92 -9.36 -2.33
CA LEU A 112 16.28 -8.06 -2.21
C LEU A 112 15.04 -7.99 -3.11
N SER A 113 13.86 -8.02 -2.47
CA SER A 113 12.61 -7.85 -3.19
C SER A 113 12.38 -6.38 -3.54
N GLU A 114 12.86 -5.96 -4.71
CA GLU A 114 12.67 -4.60 -5.23
C GLU A 114 11.20 -4.19 -5.22
N LEU A 115 10.30 -5.13 -5.55
CA LEU A 115 8.86 -4.87 -5.59
C LEU A 115 8.29 -4.56 -4.20
N ALA A 116 8.69 -5.32 -3.17
CA ALA A 116 8.27 -5.05 -1.80
C ALA A 116 8.77 -3.67 -1.32
N ILE A 117 10.01 -3.33 -1.65
CA ILE A 117 10.61 -2.03 -1.33
C ILE A 117 9.84 -0.89 -2.04
N ILE A 118 9.53 -1.05 -3.33
CA ILE A 118 8.77 -0.05 -4.09
C ILE A 118 7.38 0.17 -3.47
N TYR A 119 6.65 -0.89 -3.12
CA TYR A 119 5.35 -0.73 -2.48
C TYR A 119 5.45 -0.08 -1.10
N ALA A 120 6.48 -0.40 -0.31
CA ALA A 120 6.73 0.26 0.97
C ALA A 120 7.00 1.76 0.80
N LEU A 121 7.88 2.13 -0.14
CA LEU A 121 8.21 3.53 -0.43
C LEU A 121 7.00 4.32 -0.93
N VAL A 122 6.23 3.76 -1.86
CA VAL A 122 5.02 4.42 -2.36
C VAL A 122 3.97 4.57 -1.27
N SER A 123 3.84 3.58 -0.38
CA SER A 123 2.98 3.69 0.79
C SER A 123 3.40 4.83 1.72
N ILE A 124 4.71 5.00 1.97
CA ILE A 124 5.25 6.17 2.71
C ILE A 124 4.86 7.48 2.02
N VAL A 125 5.04 7.56 0.70
CA VAL A 125 4.65 8.76 -0.06
C VAL A 125 3.19 9.08 0.18
N ILE A 126 2.27 8.11 0.09
CA ILE A 126 0.84 8.31 0.33
C ILE A 126 0.54 8.71 1.79
N ILE A 127 1.25 8.14 2.77
CA ILE A 127 1.10 8.52 4.20
C ILE A 127 1.43 10.00 4.40
N ILE A 128 2.54 10.47 3.82
CA ILE A 128 3.02 11.86 3.95
C ILE A 128 2.11 12.81 3.18
N THR A 129 1.84 12.51 1.91
CA THR A 129 1.07 13.37 1.00
C THR A 129 -0.42 13.40 1.34
N GLY A 130 -0.93 12.34 1.97
CA GLY A 130 -2.33 12.19 2.34
C GLY A 130 -3.23 11.78 1.17
N PRO A 131 -4.55 11.99 1.32
CA PRO A 131 -5.53 11.42 0.39
C PRO A 131 -5.74 12.25 -0.90
N GLY A 132 -5.37 13.53 -0.95
CA GLY A 132 -5.66 14.38 -2.12
C GLY A 132 -7.18 14.58 -2.39
N ARG A 133 -7.51 15.49 -3.32
CA ARG A 133 -8.91 15.93 -3.55
C ARG A 133 -9.84 14.86 -4.14
N HIS A 134 -9.29 13.92 -4.91
CA HIS A 134 -10.06 12.85 -5.56
C HIS A 134 -10.09 11.60 -4.66
N SER A 135 -10.52 11.75 -3.41
CA SER A 135 -10.56 10.68 -2.41
C SER A 135 -11.87 10.68 -1.65
N VAL A 136 -12.31 9.50 -1.21
CA VAL A 136 -13.48 9.39 -0.32
C VAL A 136 -13.26 10.19 0.97
N ASP A 137 -12.06 10.13 1.55
CA ASP A 137 -11.70 10.91 2.75
C ASP A 137 -11.95 12.41 2.57
N HIS A 138 -11.56 12.98 1.43
CA HIS A 138 -11.77 14.40 1.14
C HIS A 138 -13.25 14.76 1.03
N TYR A 139 -14.06 13.91 0.39
CA TYR A 139 -15.50 14.14 0.27
C TYR A 139 -16.23 14.01 1.61
N ILE A 140 -15.80 13.09 2.47
CA ILE A 140 -16.39 12.93 3.82
C ILE A 140 -16.03 14.13 4.70
N LEU A 141 -14.75 14.53 4.76
CA LEU A 141 -14.32 15.63 5.62
C LEU A 141 -14.91 16.97 5.20
N LYS A 142 -14.99 17.25 3.89
CA LYS A 142 -15.65 18.46 3.38
C LYS A 142 -17.14 18.56 3.74
N LYS A 143 -17.80 17.43 4.04
CA LYS A 143 -19.22 17.40 4.43
C LYS A 143 -19.41 17.65 5.94
N ILE A 144 -18.35 17.51 6.73
CA ILE A 144 -18.37 17.69 8.19
C ILE A 144 -18.11 19.16 8.56
N ASP A 145 -17.41 19.90 7.70
CA ASP A 145 -17.21 21.36 7.78
C ASP A 145 -18.40 22.15 7.16
#